data_AF-H1Y8T6-F1
#
_entry.id   AF-H1Y8T6-F1
#
_cell.length_a   1.000
_cell.length_b   1.000
_cell.length_c   1.000
_cell.angle_alpha   90.00
_cell.angle_beta   90.00
_cell.angle_gamma   90.00
#
_symmetry.space_group_name_H-M   'P 1'
#
loop_
_entity.id
_entity.type
_entity.pdbx_description
1 polymer ?
#
loop_
_entity_poly.entity_id
_entity_poly.type
_entity_poly.pdbx_seq_one_letter_code
_entity_poly.pdbx_strand_id
1 'polypeptide(L)'
;MSNTAINEAITNYICLPWISNDAKNSIRAAYGTGMLELIEEIYLLAANDTIWIRGDYLSARSQCATKLITLYPFLSEAAANTIANMAAYSWR
;
A
#
# COMPACT_ATOMS: atom_id res chain seq x y z
N MET A 1 -1.17 17.32 -4.28
CA MET A 1 -2.65 17.25 -4.21
C MET A 1 -3.00 15.83 -3.79
N SER A 2 -3.67 15.66 -2.65
CA SER A 2 -4.11 14.35 -2.15
C SER A 2 -5.19 13.79 -3.08
N ASN A 3 -5.09 12.51 -3.45
CA ASN A 3 -6.19 11.80 -4.10
C ASN A 3 -7.01 11.11 -3.01
N THR A 4 -8.12 11.73 -2.62
CA THR A 4 -8.94 11.26 -1.49
C THR A 4 -9.46 9.84 -1.72
N ALA A 5 -9.81 9.48 -2.95
CA ALA A 5 -10.43 8.19 -3.26
C ALA A 5 -9.50 6.99 -3.04
N ILE A 6 -8.23 7.07 -3.49
CA ILE A 6 -7.27 5.97 -3.26
C ILE A 6 -6.90 5.85 -1.78
N ASN A 7 -6.79 6.99 -1.09
CA ASN A 7 -6.48 6.99 0.33
C ASN A 7 -7.58 6.32 1.14
N GLU A 8 -8.84 6.68 0.89
CA GLU A 8 -10.00 6.03 1.51
C GLU A 8 -10.08 4.54 1.15
N ALA A 9 -9.85 4.18 -0.12
CA ALA A 9 -9.86 2.78 -0.55
C ALA A 9 -8.83 1.94 0.22
N ILE A 10 -7.62 2.46 0.41
CA ILE A 10 -6.56 1.77 1.15
C ILE A 10 -6.90 1.73 2.65
N THR A 11 -7.23 2.85 3.27
CA THR A 11 -7.39 2.91 4.74
C THR A 11 -8.67 2.27 5.25
N ASN A 12 -9.75 2.28 4.46
CA ASN A 12 -11.05 1.78 4.90
C ASN A 12 -11.23 0.28 4.64
N TYR A 13 -10.59 -0.25 3.60
CA TYR A 13 -10.80 -1.64 3.18
C TYR A 13 -9.59 -2.55 3.45
N ILE A 14 -8.39 -2.00 3.60
CA ILE A 14 -7.18 -2.80 3.87
C ILE A 14 -6.82 -2.71 5.34
N CYS A 15 -7.42 -3.61 6.12
CA CYS A 15 -7.20 -3.72 7.57
C CYS A 15 -6.25 -4.87 7.96
N LEU A 16 -5.89 -5.72 7.00
CA LEU A 16 -5.02 -6.88 7.20
C LEU A 16 -3.66 -6.64 6.51
N PRO A 17 -2.62 -7.41 6.87
CA PRO A 17 -1.34 -7.40 6.15
C PRO A 17 -1.40 -7.88 4.69
N TRP A 18 -2.57 -8.23 4.18
CA TRP A 18 -2.87 -8.58 2.79
C TRP A 18 -4.24 -8.04 2.40
N ILE A 19 -4.52 -7.90 1.10
CA ILE A 19 -5.85 -7.50 0.61
C ILE A 19 -6.73 -8.76 0.56
N SER A 20 -7.73 -8.85 1.46
CA SER A 20 -8.69 -9.97 1.46
C SER A 20 -9.58 -9.93 0.21
N ASN A 21 -10.17 -11.08 -0.15
CA ASN A 21 -11.12 -11.14 -1.27
C ASN A 21 -12.32 -10.19 -1.05
N ASP A 22 -12.80 -10.06 0.19
CA ASP A 22 -13.88 -9.13 0.54
C ASP A 22 -13.46 -7.67 0.35
N ALA A 23 -12.23 -7.32 0.73
CA ALA A 23 -11.67 -5.99 0.49
C ALA A 23 -11.53 -5.72 -1.02
N LYS A 24 -11.03 -6.68 -1.80
CA LYS A 24 -10.94 -6.57 -3.27
C LYS A 24 -12.31 -6.33 -3.89
N ASN A 25 -13.33 -7.10 -3.48
CA ASN A 25 -14.69 -6.95 -3.98
C ASN A 25 -15.30 -5.60 -3.58
N SER A 26 -15.07 -5.15 -2.35
CA SER A 26 -15.58 -3.86 -1.86
C SER A 26 -14.93 -2.68 -2.59
N ILE A 27 -13.61 -2.71 -2.80
CA ILE A 27 -12.88 -1.67 -3.54
C ILE A 27 -13.38 -1.61 -5.00
N ARG A 28 -13.54 -2.75 -5.67
CA ARG A 28 -14.08 -2.80 -7.05
C ARG A 28 -15.49 -2.22 -7.12
N ALA A 29 -16.35 -2.56 -6.16
CA ALA A 29 -17.73 -2.08 -6.13
C ALA A 29 -17.83 -0.57 -5.87
N ALA A 30 -16.98 -0.02 -4.99
CA ALA A 30 -17.02 1.39 -4.59
C ALA A 30 -16.25 2.33 -5.52
N TYR A 31 -15.07 1.91 -6.02
CA TYR A 31 -14.13 2.76 -6.75
C TYR A 31 -13.78 2.24 -8.15
N GLY A 32 -14.25 1.05 -8.54
CA GLY A 32 -13.96 0.42 -9.82
C GLY A 32 -12.69 -0.42 -9.84
N THR A 33 -12.54 -1.24 -10.90
CA THR A 33 -11.41 -2.18 -11.04
C THR A 33 -10.06 -1.46 -11.17
N GLY A 34 -10.00 -0.33 -11.87
CA GLY A 34 -8.76 0.43 -12.04
C GLY A 34 -8.18 0.95 -10.72
N MET A 35 -9.01 1.21 -9.70
CA MET A 35 -8.53 1.57 -8.37
C MET A 35 -7.82 0.40 -7.69
N LEU A 36 -8.39 -0.79 -7.79
CA LEU A 36 -7.76 -1.99 -7.23
C LEU A 36 -6.43 -2.29 -7.94
N GLU A 37 -6.40 -2.20 -9.27
CA GLU A 37 -5.20 -2.42 -10.07
C GLU A 37 -4.08 -1.46 -9.67
N LEU A 38 -4.41 -0.17 -9.49
CA LEU A 38 -3.45 0.83 -9.02
C LEU A 38 -2.92 0.52 -7.61
N ILE A 39 -3.78 0.12 -6.69
CA ILE A 39 -3.37 -0.28 -5.33
C ILE A 39 -2.44 -1.50 -5.39
N GLU A 40 -2.77 -2.50 -6.21
CA GLU A 40 -1.96 -3.70 -6.38
C GLU A 40 -0.60 -3.38 -7.03
N GLU A 41 -0.54 -2.46 -8.00
CA GLU A 41 0.71 -1.99 -8.60
C GLU A 41 1.62 -1.32 -7.57
N ILE A 42 1.09 -0.40 -6.78
CA ILE A 42 1.83 0.29 -5.71
C ILE A 42 2.35 -0.73 -4.69
N TYR A 43 1.52 -1.70 -4.30
CA TYR A 43 1.92 -2.78 -3.41
C TYR A 43 3.03 -3.65 -4.01
N LEU A 44 2.93 -4.05 -5.27
CA LEU A 44 3.96 -4.88 -5.92
C LEU A 44 5.30 -4.14 -6.03
N LEU A 45 5.27 -2.84 -6.30
CA LEU A 45 6.49 -2.01 -6.29
C LEU A 45 7.11 -1.95 -4.89
N ALA A 46 6.29 -1.80 -3.85
CA ALA A 46 6.75 -1.82 -2.47
C ALA A 46 7.32 -3.20 -2.08
N ALA A 47 6.62 -4.30 -2.40
CA ALA A 47 7.01 -5.65 -2.00
C ALA A 47 8.31 -6.14 -2.68
N ASN A 48 8.57 -5.71 -3.91
CA ASN A 48 9.78 -6.12 -4.66
C ASN A 48 10.99 -5.18 -4.44
N ASP A 49 10.90 -4.27 -3.49
CA ASP A 49 11.97 -3.30 -3.26
C ASP A 49 13.21 -3.91 -2.60
N THR A 50 14.39 -3.44 -2.99
CA THR A 50 15.67 -3.91 -2.43
C THR A 50 15.90 -3.49 -0.98
N ILE A 51 15.09 -2.57 -0.43
CA ILE A 51 15.16 -2.14 0.97
C ILE A 51 15.00 -3.32 1.94
N TRP A 52 14.28 -4.36 1.53
CA TRP A 52 14.02 -5.56 2.33
C TRP A 52 15.24 -6.47 2.47
N ILE A 53 16.29 -6.29 1.65
CA ILE A 53 17.46 -7.18 1.63
C ILE A 53 18.42 -6.88 2.78
N ARG A 54 18.43 -5.65 3.32
CA ARG A 54 19.55 -5.17 4.16
C ARG A 54 19.15 -4.45 5.46
N GLY A 55 17.87 -4.15 5.67
CA GLY A 55 17.40 -3.42 6.86
C GLY A 55 16.79 -4.33 7.93
N ASP A 56 16.81 -3.87 9.19
CA ASP A 56 15.87 -4.39 10.17
C ASP A 56 14.43 -4.01 9.76
N TYR A 57 13.46 -4.80 10.22
CA TYR A 57 12.06 -4.67 9.82
C TYR A 57 11.50 -3.24 9.98
N LEU A 58 11.81 -2.56 11.08
CA LEU A 58 11.24 -1.24 11.36
C LEU A 58 11.83 -0.18 10.43
N SER A 59 13.16 -0.21 10.25
CA SER A 59 13.85 0.70 9.33
C SER A 59 13.42 0.49 7.87
N ALA A 60 13.34 -0.76 7.41
CA ALA A 60 12.93 -1.06 6.03
C ALA A 60 11.49 -0.61 5.77
N ARG A 61 10.55 -0.88 6.68
CA ARG A 61 9.17 -0.42 6.57
C ARG A 61 9.06 1.11 6.51
N SER A 62 9.78 1.83 7.36
CA SER A 62 9.76 3.30 7.39
C SER A 62 10.33 3.90 6.09
N GLN A 63 11.42 3.32 5.57
CA GLN A 63 11.98 3.71 4.29
C GLN A 63 11.02 3.43 3.14
N CYS A 64 10.31 2.29 3.17
CA CYS A 64 9.27 1.96 2.20
C CYS A 64 8.18 3.02 2.14
N ALA A 65 7.60 3.38 3.29
CA ALA A 65 6.52 4.36 3.37
C ALA A 65 6.99 5.74 2.86
N THR A 66 8.20 6.15 3.22
CA THR A 66 8.81 7.41 2.74
C THR A 66 8.99 7.40 1.22
N LYS A 67 9.50 6.30 0.67
CA LYS A 67 9.67 6.13 -0.78
C LYS A 67 8.32 6.16 -1.51
N LEU A 68 7.30 5.50 -0.96
CA LEU A 68 5.95 5.50 -1.52
C LEU A 68 5.35 6.91 -1.58
N ILE A 69 5.49 7.73 -0.52
CA ILE A 69 5.03 9.12 -0.53
C ILE A 69 5.79 9.95 -1.58
N THR A 70 7.07 9.67 -1.78
CA THR A 70 7.90 10.36 -2.78
C THR A 70 7.50 10.01 -4.21
N LEU A 71 7.25 8.73 -4.50
CA LEU A 71 6.84 8.25 -5.82
C LEU A 71 5.37 8.54 -6.14
N TYR A 72 4.52 8.53 -5.11
CA TYR A 72 3.09 8.75 -5.21
C TYR A 72 2.66 9.89 -4.26
N PRO A 73 2.92 11.17 -4.63
CA PRO A 73 2.64 12.33 -3.77
C PRO A 73 1.16 12.57 -3.44
N PHE A 74 0.27 11.80 -4.06
CA PHE A 74 -1.16 11.80 -3.77
C PHE A 74 -1.55 10.83 -2.65
N LEU A 75 -0.64 9.93 -2.23
CA LEU A 75 -0.83 9.08 -1.07
C LEU A 75 -0.67 9.89 0.22
N SER A 76 -1.57 9.63 1.15
CA SER A 76 -1.46 10.04 2.54
C SER A 76 -0.44 9.16 3.26
N GLU A 77 0.09 9.68 4.37
CA GLU A 77 0.99 8.93 5.24
C GLU A 77 0.34 7.64 5.76
N ALA A 78 -0.95 7.67 6.09
CA ALA A 78 -1.69 6.49 6.54
C ALA A 78 -1.74 5.40 5.46
N ALA A 79 -2.11 5.76 4.22
CA ALA A 79 -2.17 4.81 3.12
C ALA A 79 -0.80 4.23 2.78
N ALA A 80 0.24 5.06 2.73
CA ALA A 80 1.61 4.61 2.50
C ALA A 80 2.09 3.63 3.59
N ASN A 81 1.75 3.90 4.86
CA ASN A 81 2.07 3.02 5.97
C ASN A 81 1.31 1.68 5.90
N THR A 82 0.06 1.67 5.45
CA THR A 82 -0.72 0.44 5.23
C THR A 82 -0.06 -0.43 4.16
N ILE A 83 0.29 0.16 3.01
CA ILE A 83 0.97 -0.59 1.94
C ILE A 83 2.36 -1.08 2.39
N ALA A 84 3.13 -0.25 3.07
CA ALA A 84 4.44 -0.64 3.60
C ALA A 84 4.32 -1.80 4.62
N ASN A 85 3.27 -1.82 5.44
CA ASN A 85 2.99 -2.94 6.35
C ASN A 85 2.70 -4.23 5.59
N MET A 86 1.90 -4.17 4.51
CA MET A 86 1.60 -5.34 3.70
C MET A 86 2.86 -5.88 3.03
N ALA A 87 3.65 -5.01 2.40
CA ALA A 87 4.91 -5.37 1.76
C ALA A 87 5.89 -6.01 2.77
N ALA A 88 5.99 -5.44 3.97
CA ALA A 88 6.83 -5.98 5.03
C ALA A 88 6.37 -7.36 5.53
N TYR A 89 5.07 -7.64 5.52
CA TYR A 89 4.52 -8.97 5.84
C TYR A 89 4.88 -10.00 4.76
N SER A 90 4.81 -9.63 3.49
CA SER A 90 5.17 -10.52 2.38
C SER A 90 6.66 -10.84 2.28
N TRP A 91 7.51 -10.01 2.91
CA TRP A 91 8.94 -10.25 3.01
C TRP A 91 9.31 -11.28 4.10
N ARG A 92 8.55 -11.36 5.19
CA ARG A 92 8.78 -12.32 6.28
C ARG A 92 8.25 -13.71 5.96
#